data_AF-A0A3B9L5W1-F1
#
_entry.id   AF-A0A3B9L5W1-F1
#
_cell.length_a   1.000
_cell.length_b   1.000
_cell.length_c   1.000
_cell.angle_alpha   90.00
_cell.angle_beta   90.00
_cell.angle_gamma   90.00
#
_symmetry.space_group_name_H-M   'P 1'
#
loop_
_entity.id
_entity.type
_entity.pdbx_description
1 polymer ?
#
loop_
_entity_poly.entity_id
_entity_poly.type
_entity_poly.pdbx_seq_one_letter_code
_entity_poly.pdbx_strand_id
1 'polypeptide(L)'
;MTAAAKVKLWAPGDWNAFFGFGTNILVNLLVLTGLLRFVLKMPDEIVFGRILPATGLMLCLSTVYYAWLAYKLAKETGRTDVCALPSGVSVPHMFVVVFVIMLPISITSGDPIKGWEAGLAWVFIQSFVLMIGGFIAP
;
A
#
# COMPACT_ATOMS: atom_id res chain seq x y z
N MET A 1 -30.05 27.88 -9.98
CA MET A 1 -28.64 28.04 -9.59
C MET A 1 -28.44 27.28 -8.28
N THR A 2 -28.09 25.99 -8.36
CA THR A 2 -27.84 25.15 -7.17
C THR A 2 -26.49 25.53 -6.57
N ALA A 3 -26.49 25.92 -5.30
CA ALA A 3 -25.32 26.39 -4.57
C ALA A 3 -24.19 25.35 -4.64
N ALA A 4 -22.99 25.79 -5.01
CA ALA A 4 -21.79 24.95 -4.98
C ALA A 4 -21.58 24.43 -3.55
N ALA A 5 -21.84 23.14 -3.33
CA ALA A 5 -21.61 22.51 -2.04
C ALA A 5 -20.13 22.66 -1.70
N LYS A 6 -19.84 23.37 -0.61
CA LYS A 6 -18.47 23.63 -0.14
C LYS A 6 -17.88 22.29 0.28
N VAL A 7 -16.98 21.72 -0.53
CA VAL A 7 -16.31 20.45 -0.22
C VAL A 7 -15.63 20.59 1.14
N LYS A 8 -16.10 19.82 2.13
CA LYS A 8 -15.59 19.87 3.49
C LYS A 8 -14.31 19.03 3.52
N LEU A 9 -13.16 19.71 3.56
CA LEU A 9 -11.83 19.08 3.52
C LEU A 9 -11.50 18.28 4.78
N TRP A 10 -12.23 18.50 5.88
CA TRP A 10 -11.96 17.88 7.17
C TRP A 10 -13.25 17.69 7.96
N ALA A 11 -13.50 16.45 8.37
CA ALA A 11 -14.57 16.06 9.26
C ALA A 11 -14.00 15.54 10.59
N PRO A 12 -14.70 15.69 11.72
CA PRO A 12 -14.23 15.17 13.00
C PRO A 12 -14.02 13.64 13.01
N GLY A 13 -14.66 12.90 12.10
CA GLY A 13 -14.43 11.46 11.89
C GLY A 13 -13.06 11.12 11.27
N ASP A 14 -12.38 12.09 10.64
CA ASP A 14 -11.08 11.88 10.00
C ASP A 14 -9.98 11.62 11.03
N TRP A 15 -10.17 12.06 12.28
CA TRP A 15 -9.28 11.69 13.39
C TRP A 15 -9.34 10.20 13.72
N ASN A 16 -10.54 9.61 13.73
CA ASN A 16 -10.69 8.18 13.95
C ASN A 16 -10.10 7.38 12.78
N ALA A 17 -10.27 7.87 11.55
CA ALA A 17 -9.65 7.26 10.37
C ALA A 17 -8.12 7.36 10.44
N PHE A 18 -7.56 8.52 10.80
CA PHE A 18 -6.12 8.73 10.91
C PHE A 18 -5.47 7.78 11.93
N PHE A 19 -6.01 7.71 13.15
CA PHE A 19 -5.44 6.84 14.17
C PHE A 19 -5.74 5.35 13.92
N GLY A 20 -6.95 5.02 13.45
CA GLY A 20 -7.33 3.65 13.14
C GLY A 20 -6.52 3.06 11.98
N PHE A 21 -6.53 3.72 10.81
CA PHE A 21 -5.78 3.27 9.65
C PHE A 21 -4.28 3.49 9.81
N GLY A 22 -3.85 4.60 10.42
CA GLY A 22 -2.44 4.87 10.67
C GLY A 22 -1.80 3.78 11.54
N THR A 23 -2.44 3.38 12.63
CA THR A 23 -1.95 2.28 13.48
C THR A 23 -1.94 0.95 12.73
N ASN A 24 -2.97 0.66 11.93
CA ASN A 24 -3.02 -0.56 11.12
C ASN A 24 -1.84 -0.63 10.13
N ILE A 25 -1.58 0.48 9.40
CA ILE A 25 -0.48 0.57 8.44
C ILE A 25 0.86 0.42 9.14
N LEU A 26 1.06 1.06 10.31
CA LEU A 26 2.29 0.91 11.09
C LEU A 26 2.52 -0.54 11.52
N VAL A 27 1.49 -1.22 12.04
CA VAL A 27 1.58 -2.63 12.42
C VAL A 27 1.92 -3.49 11.19
N ASN A 28 1.28 -3.25 10.04
CA ASN A 28 1.56 -4.01 8.83
C ASN A 28 3.01 -3.79 8.33
N LEU A 29 3.54 -2.57 8.43
CA LEU A 29 4.94 -2.28 8.12
C LEU A 29 5.89 -3.00 9.08
N LEU A 30 5.57 -3.09 10.36
CA LEU A 30 6.34 -3.85 11.33
C LEU A 30 6.31 -5.35 11.03
N VAL A 31 5.15 -5.90 10.68
CA VAL A 31 5.03 -7.31 10.28
C VAL A 31 5.82 -7.57 9.01
N LEU A 32 5.73 -6.70 8.00
CA LEU A 32 6.50 -6.82 6.76
C LEU A 32 8.01 -6.80 7.05
N THR A 33 8.46 -5.85 7.86
CA THR A 33 9.86 -5.75 8.30
C THR A 33 10.31 -7.03 9.02
N GLY A 34 9.46 -7.57 9.89
CA GLY A 34 9.68 -8.84 10.57
C GLY A 34 9.79 -10.03 9.60
N LEU A 35 8.90 -10.11 8.61
CA LEU A 35 8.97 -11.16 7.59
C LEU A 35 10.26 -11.06 6.77
N LEU A 36 10.64 -9.87 6.32
CA LEU A 36 11.88 -9.67 5.56
C LEU A 36 13.14 -9.99 6.38
N ARG A 37 13.16 -9.63 7.67
CA ARG A 37 14.32 -9.86 8.55
C ARG A 37 14.42 -11.30 9.03
N PHE A 38 13.33 -11.87 9.54
CA PHE A 38 13.36 -13.18 10.20
C PHE A 38 13.11 -14.35 9.23
N VAL A 39 12.30 -14.16 8.19
CA VAL A 39 11.98 -15.23 7.22
C VAL A 39 12.98 -15.22 6.07
N LEU A 40 13.19 -14.07 5.42
CA LEU A 40 14.16 -13.96 4.31
C LEU A 40 15.61 -13.78 4.77
N LYS A 41 15.87 -13.48 6.05
CA LYS A 41 17.21 -13.18 6.57
C LYS A 41 17.92 -12.05 5.81
N MET A 42 17.17 -11.03 5.37
CA MET A 42 17.76 -9.88 4.69
C MET A 42 18.60 -9.00 5.63
N PRO A 43 19.63 -8.31 5.11
CA PRO A 43 20.43 -7.38 5.89
C PRO A 43 19.61 -6.19 6.37
N ASP A 44 19.74 -5.87 7.66
CA ASP A 44 19.01 -4.77 8.31
C ASP A 44 19.30 -3.41 7.63
N GLU A 45 20.52 -3.21 7.13
CA GLU A 45 20.90 -1.98 6.41
C GLU A 45 20.05 -1.74 5.16
N ILE A 46 19.68 -2.80 4.43
CA ILE A 46 18.84 -2.69 3.23
C ILE A 46 17.38 -2.47 3.63
N VAL A 47 16.91 -3.21 4.63
CA VAL A 47 15.52 -3.16 5.09
C VAL A 47 15.19 -1.79 5.67
N PHE A 48 15.99 -1.29 6.61
CA PHE A 48 15.77 0.00 7.26
C PHE A 48 16.29 1.19 6.44
N GLY A 49 17.35 1.01 5.65
CA GLY A 49 17.96 2.10 4.88
C GLY A 49 17.26 2.38 3.55
N ARG A 50 16.64 1.37 2.91
CA ARG A 50 16.02 1.52 1.58
C ARG A 50 14.55 1.11 1.53
N ILE A 51 14.21 -0.07 2.03
CA ILE A 51 12.85 -0.62 1.85
C ILE A 51 11.84 0.14 2.70
N LEU A 52 12.11 0.32 4.01
CA LEU A 52 11.18 0.98 4.92
C LEU A 52 10.93 2.46 4.57
N PRO A 53 11.96 3.28 4.26
CA PRO A 53 11.74 4.66 3.82
C PRO A 53 11.00 4.73 2.48
N ALA A 54 11.33 3.87 1.52
CA ALA A 54 10.65 3.82 0.23
C ALA A 54 9.16 3.46 0.39
N THR A 55 8.84 2.49 1.26
CA THR A 55 7.47 2.06 1.51
C THR A 55 6.68 3.16 2.22
N GLY A 56 7.28 3.83 3.21
CA GLY A 56 6.67 4.98 3.88
C GLY A 56 6.36 6.13 2.93
N LEU A 57 7.31 6.48 2.05
CA LEU A 57 7.11 7.50 1.03
C LEU A 57 6.01 7.11 0.03
N MET A 58 6.01 5.85 -0.44
CA MET A 58 5.00 5.33 -1.35
C MET A 58 3.59 5.43 -0.74
N LEU A 59 3.42 5.04 0.52
CA LEU A 59 2.15 5.12 1.24
C LEU A 59 1.68 6.57 1.44
N CYS A 60 2.60 7.50 1.69
CA CYS A 60 2.29 8.92 1.78
C CYS A 60 1.78 9.45 0.43
N LEU A 61 2.52 9.17 -0.65
CA LEU A 61 2.18 9.62 -2.00
C LEU A 61 0.85 9.04 -2.49
N SER A 62 0.61 7.75 -2.28
CA SER A 62 -0.65 7.10 -2.68
C SER A 62 -1.84 7.67 -1.92
N THR A 63 -1.69 7.94 -0.62
CA THR A 63 -2.76 8.53 0.20
C THR A 63 -3.09 9.95 -0.25
N VAL A 64 -2.07 10.78 -0.56
CA VAL A 64 -2.28 12.12 -1.12
C VAL A 64 -2.97 12.05 -2.49
N TYR A 65 -2.58 11.10 -3.33
CA TYR A 65 -3.22 10.89 -4.62
C TYR A 65 -4.69 10.49 -4.50
N TYR A 66 -5.02 9.55 -3.61
CA TYR A 66 -6.41 9.18 -3.33
C TYR A 66 -7.23 10.33 -2.73
N ALA A 67 -6.63 11.14 -1.85
CA ALA A 67 -7.27 12.34 -1.33
C ALA A 67 -7.57 13.37 -2.43
N TRP A 68 -6.65 13.55 -3.38
CA TRP A 68 -6.86 14.41 -4.54
C TRP A 68 -7.96 13.88 -5.47
N LEU A 69 -7.99 12.57 -5.71
CA LEU A 69 -9.02 11.93 -6.53
C LEU A 69 -10.41 12.07 -5.90
N ALA A 70 -10.51 11.87 -4.58
CA ALA A 70 -11.73 12.09 -3.81
C ALA A 70 -12.18 13.56 -3.88
N TYR A 71 -11.24 14.52 -3.77
CA TYR A 71 -11.54 15.94 -3.92
C TYR A 71 -12.05 16.30 -5.32
N LYS A 72 -11.41 15.76 -6.36
CA LYS A 72 -11.85 15.96 -7.75
C LYS A 72 -13.25 15.38 -7.98
N LEU A 73 -13.51 14.16 -7.49
CA LEU A 73 -14.81 13.51 -7.59
C LEU A 73 -15.90 14.26 -6.83
N ALA A 74 -15.62 14.75 -5.62
CA ALA A 74 -16.55 15.55 -4.83
C ALA A 74 -16.93 16.86 -5.56
N LYS A 75 -15.95 17.48 -6.25
CA LYS A 75 -16.18 18.69 -7.05
C LYS A 75 -16.99 18.42 -8.32
N GLU A 76 -16.75 17.30 -9.00
CA GLU A 76 -17.46 16.92 -10.24
C GLU A 76 -18.90 16.45 -9.97
N THR A 77 -19.12 15.70 -8.88
CA THR A 77 -20.44 15.14 -8.54
C THR A 77 -21.28 16.03 -7.63
N GLY A 78 -20.70 17.10 -7.07
CA GLY A 78 -21.36 17.99 -6.10
C GLY A 78 -21.74 17.30 -4.78
N ARG A 79 -21.21 16.10 -4.54
CA ARG A 79 -21.48 15.26 -3.38
C ARG A 79 -20.59 15.60 -2.19
N THR A 80 -21.16 15.57 -0.99
CA THR A 80 -20.46 15.85 0.28
C THR A 80 -20.11 14.59 1.08
N ASP A 81 -20.46 13.41 0.58
CA ASP A 81 -20.27 12.08 1.19
C ASP A 81 -19.08 11.30 0.61
N VAL A 82 -18.24 11.93 -0.21
CA VAL A 82 -17.05 11.30 -0.79
C VAL A 82 -15.95 11.19 0.28
N CYS A 83 -15.57 9.95 0.61
CA CYS A 83 -14.50 9.65 1.56
C CYS A 83 -13.31 9.01 0.84
N ALA A 84 -12.10 9.54 1.05
CA ALA A 84 -10.88 8.91 0.60
C ALA A 84 -10.47 7.81 1.58
N LEU A 85 -10.50 6.55 1.15
CA LEU A 85 -9.93 5.45 1.94
C LEU A 85 -8.40 5.48 1.81
N PRO A 86 -7.65 5.52 2.91
CA PRO A 86 -6.19 5.47 2.86
C PRO A 86 -5.74 4.13 2.29
N SER A 87 -4.70 4.15 1.45
CA SER A 87 -4.17 2.91 0.88
C SER A 87 -3.44 2.12 1.96
N GLY A 88 -3.92 0.91 2.26
CA GLY A 88 -3.28 -0.01 3.19
C GLY A 88 -2.51 -1.12 2.47
N VAL A 89 -1.48 -1.64 3.13
CA VAL A 89 -0.84 -2.89 2.71
C VAL A 89 -1.80 -4.04 3.03
N SER A 90 -2.12 -4.87 2.05
CA SER A 90 -2.96 -6.05 2.25
C SER A 90 -2.19 -7.14 2.98
N VAL A 91 -2.59 -7.43 4.22
CA VAL A 91 -2.01 -8.46 5.08
C VAL A 91 -1.98 -9.84 4.42
N PRO A 92 -3.09 -10.43 3.92
CA PRO A 92 -3.02 -11.75 3.30
C PRO A 92 -2.09 -11.76 2.07
N HIS A 93 -2.05 -10.67 1.31
CA HIS A 93 -1.20 -10.57 0.13
C HIS A 93 0.30 -10.58 0.49
N MET A 94 0.73 -9.81 1.51
CA MET A 94 2.15 -9.81 1.93
C MET A 94 2.62 -11.18 2.41
N PHE A 95 1.77 -11.94 3.11
CA PHE A 95 2.11 -13.31 3.53
C PHE A 95 2.29 -14.25 2.33
N VAL A 96 1.37 -14.19 1.36
CA VAL A 96 1.46 -15.00 0.14
C VAL A 96 2.76 -14.69 -0.61
N VAL A 97 3.06 -13.41 -0.86
CA VAL A 97 4.27 -13.05 -1.60
C VAL A 97 5.54 -13.49 -0.87
N VAL A 98 5.63 -13.25 0.44
CA VAL A 98 6.82 -13.64 1.22
C VAL A 98 6.99 -15.16 1.28
N PHE A 99 5.96 -15.91 1.68
CA PHE A 99 6.10 -17.34 1.92
C PHE A 99 6.02 -18.20 0.65
N VAL A 100 5.17 -17.83 -0.31
CA VAL A 100 4.92 -18.66 -1.51
C VAL A 100 5.89 -18.33 -2.63
N ILE A 101 6.37 -17.08 -2.72
CA ILE A 101 7.18 -16.62 -3.85
C ILE A 101 8.62 -16.36 -3.41
N MET A 102 8.82 -15.45 -2.46
CA MET A 102 10.17 -14.98 -2.12
C MET A 102 10.98 -16.05 -1.37
N LEU A 103 10.37 -16.74 -0.41
CA LEU A 103 11.02 -17.75 0.43
C LEU A 103 11.59 -18.94 -0.38
N PRO A 104 10.84 -19.65 -1.25
CA PRO A 104 11.39 -20.78 -1.99
C PRO A 104 12.51 -20.36 -2.95
N ILE A 105 12.43 -19.16 -3.53
CA ILE A 105 13.46 -18.61 -4.42
C ILE A 105 14.72 -18.24 -3.64
N SER A 106 14.56 -17.66 -2.45
CA SER A 106 15.68 -17.37 -1.55
C SER A 106 16.40 -18.64 -1.09
N ILE A 107 15.66 -19.70 -0.73
CA ILE A 107 16.23 -20.98 -0.29
C ILE A 107 16.95 -21.68 -1.45
N THR A 108 16.35 -21.72 -2.64
CA THR A 108 16.97 -22.39 -3.81
C THR A 108 18.18 -21.63 -4.35
N SER A 109 18.16 -20.30 -4.28
CA SER A 109 19.27 -19.47 -4.76
C SER A 109 20.37 -19.26 -3.72
N GLY A 110 20.10 -19.53 -2.44
CA GLY A 110 21.01 -19.25 -1.32
C GLY A 110 21.22 -17.77 -1.01
N ASP A 111 20.53 -16.87 -1.72
CA ASP A 111 20.68 -15.42 -1.61
C ASP A 111 19.31 -14.76 -1.33
N PRO A 112 19.14 -14.10 -0.17
CA PRO A 112 17.95 -13.32 0.17
C PRO A 112 17.59 -12.23 -0.85
N ILE A 113 18.59 -11.65 -1.52
CA ILE A 113 18.39 -10.54 -2.46
C ILE A 113 17.64 -11.03 -3.70
N LYS A 114 17.97 -12.22 -4.21
CA LYS A 114 17.26 -12.83 -5.34
C LYS A 114 15.80 -13.15 -5.03
N GLY A 115 15.51 -13.56 -3.79
CA GLY A 115 14.13 -13.73 -3.31
C GLY A 115 13.37 -12.40 -3.31
N TRP A 116 14.05 -11.30 -2.92
CA TRP A 116 13.47 -9.96 -2.96
C TRP A 116 13.22 -9.44 -4.38
N GLU A 117 14.18 -9.61 -5.29
CA GLU A 117 14.03 -9.25 -6.70
C GLU A 117 12.90 -10.02 -7.37
N ALA A 118 12.74 -11.31 -7.06
CA ALA A 118 11.62 -12.10 -7.55
C ALA A 118 10.28 -11.62 -7.01
N GLY A 119 10.22 -11.22 -5.73
CA GLY A 119 9.05 -10.57 -5.15
C GLY A 119 8.69 -9.26 -5.85
N LEU A 120 9.67 -8.42 -6.16
CA LEU A 120 9.45 -7.19 -6.93
C LEU A 120 8.94 -7.48 -8.35
N ALA A 121 9.54 -8.45 -9.04
CA ALA A 121 9.10 -8.86 -10.37
C ALA A 121 7.66 -9.37 -10.35
N TRP A 122 7.29 -10.14 -9.32
CA TRP A 122 5.92 -10.60 -9.13
C TRP A 122 4.94 -9.44 -8.98
N VAL A 123 5.21 -8.49 -8.07
CA VAL A 123 4.33 -7.33 -7.83
C VAL A 123 4.22 -6.46 -9.08
N PHE A 124 5.31 -6.32 -9.85
CA PHE A 124 5.31 -5.60 -11.12
C PHE A 124 4.38 -6.26 -12.14
N ILE A 125 4.49 -7.59 -12.35
CA ILE A 125 3.62 -8.33 -13.27
C ILE A 125 2.17 -8.28 -12.80
N GLN A 126 1.93 -8.49 -11.49
CA GLN A 126 0.61 -8.43 -10.89
C GLN A 126 -0.06 -7.07 -11.13
N SER A 127 0.71 -5.98 -11.11
CA SER A 127 0.17 -4.63 -11.34
C SER A 127 -0.43 -4.49 -12.75
N PHE A 128 0.18 -5.10 -13.77
CA PHE A 128 -0.41 -5.13 -15.11
C PHE A 128 -1.68 -5.98 -15.17
N VAL A 129 -1.68 -7.13 -14.49
CA VAL A 129 -2.86 -7.99 -14.41
C VAL A 129 -4.02 -7.26 -13.73
N LEU A 130 -3.76 -6.54 -12.64
CA LEU A 130 -4.74 -5.71 -11.95
C LEU A 130 -5.24 -4.55 -12.82
N MET A 131 -4.34 -3.89 -13.55
CA MET A 131 -4.72 -2.80 -14.45
C MET A 131 -5.65 -3.30 -15.56
N ILE A 132 -5.29 -4.39 -16.24
CA ILE A 132 -6.13 -5.02 -17.28
C ILE A 132 -7.44 -5.53 -16.67
N GLY A 133 -7.36 -6.19 -15.51
CA GLY A 133 -8.52 -6.66 -14.76
C GLY A 133 -9.48 -5.53 -14.40
N GLY A 134 -8.99 -4.35 -14.03
CA GLY A 134 -9.83 -3.18 -13.74
C GLY A 134 -10.59 -2.60 -14.93
N PHE A 135 -10.22 -2.93 -16.17
CA PHE A 135 -10.97 -2.56 -17.38
C PHE A 135 -11.97 -3.63 -17.83
N ILE A 136 -11.74 -4.90 -17.47
CA ILE A 136 -12.55 -6.05 -17.89
C ILE A 136 -13.54 -6.47 -16.80
N ALA A 137 -13.15 -6.34 -15.53
CA ALA A 137 -14.02 -6.59 -14.39
C ALA A 137 -14.97 -5.39 -14.19
N PRO A 138 -16.24 -5.65 -13.83
CA PRO A 138 -17.25 -4.62 -13.62
C PRO A 138 -16.98 -3.71 -12.42
#